data_AF-A0A7J7CA21-F1
#
_entry.id   AF-A0A7J7CA21-F1
#
_cell.length_a   1.000
_cell.length_b   1.000
_cell.length_c   1.000
_cell.angle_alpha   90.00
_cell.angle_beta   90.00
_cell.angle_gamma   90.00
#
_symmetry.space_group_name_H-M   'P 1'
#
loop_
_entity.id
_entity.type
_entity.pdbx_description
1 polymer ?
#
loop_
_entity_poly.entity_id
_entity_poly.type
_entity_poly.pdbx_seq_one_letter_code
_entity_poly.pdbx_strand_id
1 'polypeptide(L)'
;MACENSGLHVFDFLANSILKEVLAAVTHGRKEALSPGKPTKFLKNYKSSLDFLAHLEGYCPSRSAVVKFRAEVVCVEFMKMWNVGAYFYTRFQEIAGALDSTLAATTLVPIQNSNSGDGKIQNLTLKQSTALLESLRSCWREDVLVLSCSDKFLRLSLQLISRYSNWLSSGLAARKTGNAGSNPGGEWATSAVPEEFIYIIHDINCLTAEVCGDYLGHVLQLLSACSVDVLDLVKQSILQGGKALHALVPPAVKIIIEVLVEKSAEDLRQLKGITATYRMTNKPLPVRHSPYVSGILRPVKAFLDGERATTYLTKETRNEILLGAATDITDRYYELAADLVNVARKTESSLQRIRQGAQRRAGASSDVSDHNVSDTDKICMQLFLDIQEYGRNLAVIGVEAADIPSYRSLWQCVAPQDRQLTINF
;
A
#
# COMPACT_ATOMS: atom_id res chain seq x y z
N MET A 1 74.15 1.85 22.37
CA MET A 1 74.28 1.77 20.90
C MET A 1 74.79 0.40 20.53
N ALA A 2 73.91 -0.52 20.16
CA ALA A 2 74.27 -1.80 19.54
C ALA A 2 73.08 -2.31 18.71
N CYS A 3 73.36 -2.69 17.46
CA CYS A 3 72.51 -3.37 16.47
C CYS A 3 71.35 -2.61 15.80
N GLU A 4 71.66 -1.65 14.92
CA GLU A 4 70.78 -1.22 13.82
C GLU A 4 71.02 -1.96 12.49
N ASN A 5 71.93 -2.95 12.44
CA ASN A 5 72.29 -3.68 11.21
C ASN A 5 71.89 -5.16 11.22
N SER A 6 70.67 -5.49 11.65
CA SER A 6 70.09 -6.81 11.35
C SER A 6 68.90 -6.62 10.41
N GLY A 7 69.01 -7.12 9.18
CA GLY A 7 67.95 -7.10 8.17
C GLY A 7 66.63 -7.78 8.61
N LEU A 8 66.60 -8.36 9.81
CA LEU A 8 65.40 -8.88 10.46
C LEU A 8 64.34 -7.81 10.73
N HIS A 9 64.70 -6.55 10.96
CA HIS A 9 63.71 -5.47 11.12
C HIS A 9 63.00 -5.09 9.81
N VAL A 10 63.52 -5.54 8.67
CA VAL A 10 62.94 -5.35 7.32
C VAL A 10 62.08 -6.55 6.91
N PHE A 11 62.26 -7.71 7.54
CA PHE A 11 61.56 -8.93 7.19
C PHE A 11 60.32 -9.15 8.05
N ASP A 12 59.12 -9.06 7.44
CA ASP A 12 57.88 -9.43 8.11
C ASP A 12 57.73 -10.96 8.13
N PHE A 13 58.07 -11.58 9.26
CA PHE A 13 57.98 -13.02 9.47
C PHE A 13 56.54 -13.55 9.37
N LEU A 14 55.56 -12.81 9.90
CA LEU A 14 54.16 -13.24 9.88
C LEU A 14 53.65 -13.32 8.44
N ALA A 15 53.93 -12.31 7.64
CA ALA A 15 53.53 -12.27 6.23
C ALA A 15 54.33 -13.28 5.39
N ASN A 16 55.66 -13.26 5.49
CA ASN A 16 56.53 -13.93 4.54
C ASN A 16 56.88 -15.38 4.89
N SER A 17 56.65 -15.82 6.15
CA SER A 17 56.92 -17.19 6.59
C SER A 17 55.66 -17.97 6.97
N ILE A 18 54.63 -17.32 7.52
CA ILE A 18 53.39 -18.00 7.91
C ILE A 18 52.30 -17.82 6.85
N LEU A 19 51.89 -16.58 6.59
CA LEU A 19 50.76 -16.31 5.70
C LEU A 19 51.05 -16.76 4.27
N LYS A 20 52.29 -16.62 3.80
CA LYS A 20 52.74 -17.07 2.48
C LYS A 20 52.56 -18.59 2.29
N GLU A 21 52.93 -19.39 3.29
CA GLU A 21 52.79 -20.85 3.23
C GLU A 21 51.33 -21.27 3.29
N VAL A 22 50.52 -20.59 4.13
CA VAL A 22 49.06 -20.84 4.18
C VAL A 22 48.40 -20.47 2.86
N LEU A 23 48.74 -19.32 2.27
CA LEU A 23 48.26 -18.90 0.95
C LEU A 23 48.58 -19.95 -0.12
N ALA A 24 49.81 -20.44 -0.15
CA ALA A 24 50.22 -21.50 -1.06
C ALA A 24 49.40 -22.79 -0.84
N ALA A 25 49.27 -23.24 0.41
CA ALA A 25 48.54 -24.46 0.75
C ALA A 25 47.05 -24.38 0.35
N VAL A 26 46.37 -23.25 0.61
CA VAL A 26 44.97 -23.06 0.26
C VAL A 26 44.78 -22.99 -1.27
N THR A 27 45.65 -22.26 -1.96
CA THR A 27 45.55 -22.05 -3.42
C THR A 27 45.79 -23.34 -4.21
N HIS A 28 46.74 -24.18 -3.76
CA HIS A 28 47.06 -25.44 -4.44
C HIS A 28 46.17 -26.60 -3.99
N GLY A 29 45.85 -26.68 -2.69
CA GLY A 29 45.16 -27.84 -2.12
C GLY A 29 43.63 -27.73 -2.04
N ARG A 30 43.05 -26.51 -2.10
CA ARG A 30 41.63 -26.29 -1.76
C ARG A 30 40.91 -25.24 -2.63
N LYS A 31 41.08 -25.29 -3.96
CA LYS A 31 40.40 -24.37 -4.90
C LYS A 31 38.87 -24.32 -4.74
N GLU A 32 38.23 -25.45 -4.47
CA GLU A 32 36.78 -25.49 -4.24
C GLU A 32 36.33 -24.72 -2.98
N ALA A 33 37.20 -24.60 -1.97
CA ALA A 33 36.87 -23.90 -0.73
C ALA A 33 36.73 -22.38 -0.94
N LEU A 34 37.28 -21.86 -2.04
CA LEU A 34 37.24 -20.46 -2.44
C LEU A 34 36.09 -20.16 -3.42
N SER A 35 35.32 -21.19 -3.83
CA SER A 35 34.30 -21.02 -4.88
C SER A 35 33.07 -20.27 -4.35
N PRO A 36 32.72 -19.10 -4.94
CA PRO A 36 31.49 -18.38 -4.58
C PRO A 36 30.21 -19.15 -4.94
N GLY A 37 30.28 -20.13 -5.83
CA GLY A 37 29.15 -20.96 -6.24
C GLY A 37 28.58 -21.87 -5.14
N LYS A 38 29.28 -21.99 -4.00
CA LYS A 38 28.77 -22.62 -2.78
C LYS A 38 28.73 -21.57 -1.66
N PRO A 39 27.79 -20.61 -1.69
CA PRO A 39 27.90 -19.36 -0.94
C PRO A 39 27.97 -19.55 0.59
N THR A 40 27.20 -20.48 1.16
CA THR A 40 27.27 -20.78 2.61
C THR A 40 28.64 -21.29 3.03
N LYS A 41 29.24 -22.19 2.23
CA LYS A 41 30.59 -22.71 2.51
C LYS A 41 31.65 -21.63 2.26
N PHE A 42 31.50 -20.84 1.21
CA PHE A 42 32.37 -19.70 0.92
C PHE A 42 32.42 -18.72 2.09
N LEU A 43 31.26 -18.28 2.60
CA LEU A 43 31.22 -17.31 3.70
C LEU A 43 31.85 -17.89 4.97
N LYS A 44 31.56 -19.14 5.32
CA LYS A 44 32.16 -19.80 6.48
C LYS A 44 33.69 -19.83 6.38
N ASN A 45 34.21 -20.22 5.22
CA ASN A 45 35.66 -20.26 5.00
C ASN A 45 36.28 -18.86 4.99
N TYR A 46 35.61 -17.89 4.36
CA TYR A 46 36.04 -16.49 4.34
C TYR A 46 36.12 -15.91 5.75
N LYS A 47 35.07 -16.07 6.58
CA LYS A 47 35.09 -15.64 7.99
C LYS A 47 36.21 -16.33 8.77
N SER A 48 36.38 -17.65 8.59
CA SER A 48 37.49 -18.38 9.22
C SER A 48 38.87 -17.83 8.79
N SER A 49 39.00 -17.36 7.55
CA SER A 49 40.24 -16.74 7.07
C SER A 49 40.49 -15.36 7.68
N LEU A 50 39.43 -14.59 7.96
CA LEU A 50 39.52 -13.32 8.68
C LEU A 50 39.89 -13.55 10.15
N ASP A 51 39.30 -14.56 10.80
CA ASP A 51 39.65 -14.92 12.18
C ASP A 51 41.11 -15.37 12.28
N PHE A 52 41.60 -16.12 11.28
CA PHE A 52 43.00 -16.48 11.17
C PHE A 52 43.91 -15.26 11.01
N LEU A 53 43.56 -14.31 10.13
CA LEU A 53 44.31 -13.07 9.99
C LEU A 53 44.31 -12.26 11.28
N ALA A 54 43.17 -12.12 11.95
CA ALA A 54 43.07 -11.44 13.24
C ALA A 54 43.94 -12.11 14.31
N HIS A 55 44.04 -13.45 14.29
CA HIS A 55 44.93 -14.19 15.18
C HIS A 55 46.41 -13.86 14.90
N LEU A 56 46.82 -13.77 13.62
CA LEU A 56 48.18 -13.34 13.26
C LEU A 56 48.45 -11.89 13.67
N GLU A 57 47.50 -10.99 13.45
CA GLU A 57 47.59 -9.59 13.86
C GLU A 57 47.73 -9.42 15.38
N GLY A 58 47.22 -10.37 16.17
CA GLY A 58 47.41 -10.42 17.62
C GLY A 58 48.87 -10.55 18.06
N TYR A 59 49.76 -11.04 17.18
CA TYR A 59 51.20 -11.11 17.43
C TYR A 59 51.95 -9.83 17.00
N CYS A 60 51.29 -8.89 16.33
CA CYS A 60 51.91 -7.62 15.97
C CYS A 60 52.09 -6.74 17.23
N PRO A 61 53.29 -6.17 17.46
CA PRO A 61 53.61 -5.45 18.70
C PRO A 61 52.91 -4.09 18.82
N SER A 62 52.31 -3.57 17.75
CA SER A 62 51.62 -2.27 17.75
C SER A 62 50.61 -2.16 16.60
N ARG A 63 49.71 -1.17 16.69
CA ARG A 63 48.78 -0.82 15.59
C ARG A 63 49.51 -0.46 14.30
N SER A 64 50.67 0.20 14.39
CA SER A 64 51.49 0.51 13.20
C SER A 64 52.04 -0.77 12.56
N ALA A 65 52.43 -1.77 13.34
CA ALA A 65 52.86 -3.06 12.83
C ALA A 65 51.72 -3.83 12.14
N VAL A 66 50.50 -3.77 12.67
CA VAL A 66 49.31 -4.34 11.99
C VAL A 66 49.06 -3.68 10.63
N VAL A 67 49.17 -2.35 10.56
CA VAL A 67 49.01 -1.62 9.28
C VAL A 67 50.08 -2.03 8.28
N LYS A 68 51.34 -2.19 8.71
CA LYS A 68 52.42 -2.69 7.86
C LYS A 68 52.16 -4.11 7.36
N PHE A 69 51.80 -5.03 8.26
CA PHE A 69 51.45 -6.42 7.92
C PHE A 69 50.30 -6.49 6.89
N ARG A 70 49.24 -5.70 7.07
CA ARG A 70 48.11 -5.63 6.11
C ARG A 70 48.50 -5.06 4.75
N ALA A 71 49.54 -4.22 4.70
CA ALA A 71 50.06 -3.64 3.47
C ALA A 71 51.03 -4.56 2.72
N GLU A 72 51.52 -5.62 3.36
CA GLU A 72 52.38 -6.62 2.72
C GLU A 72 51.68 -7.28 1.53
N VAL A 73 52.45 -7.52 0.46
CA VAL A 73 51.92 -8.07 -0.81
C VAL A 73 51.21 -9.40 -0.57
N VAL A 74 51.77 -10.27 0.28
CA VAL A 74 51.20 -11.58 0.62
C VAL A 74 49.84 -11.44 1.30
N CYS A 75 49.67 -10.45 2.20
CA CYS A 75 48.38 -10.22 2.86
C CYS A 75 47.33 -9.71 1.86
N VAL A 76 47.73 -8.81 0.97
CA VAL A 76 46.85 -8.32 -0.11
C VAL A 76 46.46 -9.45 -1.07
N GLU A 77 47.39 -10.32 -1.46
CA GLU A 77 47.13 -11.49 -2.31
C GLU A 77 46.21 -12.50 -1.61
N PHE A 78 46.43 -12.76 -0.32
CA PHE A 78 45.57 -13.60 0.48
C PHE A 78 44.14 -13.06 0.56
N MET A 79 43.96 -11.74 0.64
CA MET A 79 42.62 -11.16 0.58
C MET A 79 42.00 -11.23 -0.83
N LYS A 80 42.80 -11.01 -1.88
CA LYS A 80 42.36 -11.06 -3.28
C LYS A 80 41.89 -12.45 -3.73
N MET A 81 42.32 -13.52 -3.08
CA MET A 81 41.86 -14.88 -3.39
C MET A 81 40.35 -15.06 -3.14
N TRP A 82 39.77 -14.23 -2.27
CA TRP A 82 38.34 -14.24 -1.96
C TRP A 82 37.58 -13.31 -2.89
N ASN A 83 36.86 -13.88 -3.86
CA ASN A 83 36.00 -13.10 -4.74
C ASN A 83 34.67 -12.75 -4.04
N VAL A 84 34.74 -11.83 -3.07
CA VAL A 84 33.57 -11.35 -2.31
C VAL A 84 32.55 -10.67 -3.24
N GLY A 85 32.99 -10.07 -4.34
CA GLY A 85 32.11 -9.51 -5.37
C GLY A 85 31.22 -10.57 -6.03
N ALA A 86 31.80 -11.69 -6.46
CA ALA A 86 31.06 -12.81 -7.01
C ALA A 86 30.16 -13.48 -5.95
N TYR A 87 30.62 -13.59 -4.70
CA TYR A 87 29.79 -14.07 -3.59
C TYR A 87 28.55 -13.19 -3.40
N PHE A 88 28.72 -11.87 -3.34
CA PHE A 88 27.61 -10.94 -3.24
C PHE A 88 26.65 -11.10 -4.43
N TYR A 89 27.17 -11.22 -5.65
CA TYR A 89 26.33 -11.41 -6.83
C TYR A 89 25.47 -12.69 -6.73
N THR A 90 26.04 -13.80 -6.27
CA THR A 90 25.27 -15.04 -6.01
C THR A 90 24.17 -14.82 -4.97
N ARG A 91 24.49 -14.17 -3.84
CA ARG A 91 23.48 -13.85 -2.81
C ARG A 91 22.42 -12.87 -3.30
N PHE A 92 22.80 -11.89 -4.13
CA PHE A 92 21.88 -10.96 -4.75
C PHE A 92 20.85 -11.71 -5.61
N GLN A 93 21.30 -12.62 -6.49
CA GLN A 93 20.41 -13.39 -7.35
C GLN A 93 19.48 -14.31 -6.54
N GLU A 94 20.00 -14.95 -5.50
CA GLU A 94 19.21 -15.80 -4.59
C GLU A 94 18.11 -14.99 -3.89
N ILE A 95 18.47 -13.86 -3.26
CA ILE A 95 17.54 -13.05 -2.46
C ILE A 95 16.54 -12.31 -3.36
N ALA A 96 17.02 -11.56 -4.36
CA ALA A 96 16.14 -10.82 -5.26
C ALA A 96 15.28 -11.76 -6.10
N GLY A 97 15.84 -12.88 -6.57
CA GLY A 97 15.12 -13.89 -7.35
C GLY A 97 13.98 -14.55 -6.57
N ALA A 98 14.15 -14.79 -5.26
CA ALA A 98 13.09 -15.31 -4.41
C ALA A 98 11.88 -14.35 -4.33
N LEU A 99 12.14 -13.04 -4.17
CA LEU A 99 11.10 -12.03 -4.20
C LEU A 99 10.45 -11.95 -5.59
N ASP A 100 11.26 -11.80 -6.64
CA ASP A 100 10.78 -11.65 -8.02
C ASP A 100 9.90 -12.85 -8.45
N SER A 101 10.30 -14.08 -8.09
CA SER A 101 9.51 -15.28 -8.35
C SER A 101 8.16 -15.27 -7.64
N THR A 102 8.07 -14.66 -6.46
CA THR A 102 6.80 -14.56 -5.71
C THR A 102 5.91 -13.47 -6.28
N LEU A 103 6.50 -12.34 -6.70
CA LEU A 103 5.77 -11.21 -7.31
C LEU A 103 5.30 -11.50 -8.74
N ALA A 104 5.90 -12.47 -9.42
CA ALA A 104 5.47 -12.94 -10.74
C ALA A 104 4.10 -13.66 -10.73
N ALA A 105 3.55 -13.98 -9.56
CA ALA A 105 2.23 -14.57 -9.45
C ALA A 105 1.14 -13.61 -9.95
N THR A 106 0.21 -14.11 -10.78
CA THR A 106 -0.91 -13.34 -11.34
C THR A 106 -2.09 -13.20 -10.37
N THR A 107 -1.95 -13.64 -9.13
CA THR A 107 -2.97 -13.57 -8.08
C THR A 107 -2.32 -13.29 -6.73
N LEU A 108 -3.08 -12.65 -5.84
CA LEU A 108 -2.69 -12.54 -4.44
C LEU A 108 -2.80 -13.92 -3.79
N VAL A 109 -1.83 -14.27 -2.95
CA VAL A 109 -1.83 -15.58 -2.28
C VAL A 109 -1.88 -15.36 -0.78
N PRO A 110 -3.08 -15.41 -0.19
CA PRO A 110 -3.24 -15.38 1.26
C PRO A 110 -2.51 -16.55 1.91
N ILE A 111 -1.85 -16.28 3.04
CA ILE A 111 -1.25 -17.31 3.88
C ILE A 111 -2.37 -17.93 4.68
N GLN A 112 -2.60 -19.23 4.49
CA GLN A 112 -3.50 -19.97 5.38
C GLN A 112 -2.79 -20.11 6.73
N ASN A 113 -3.39 -19.55 7.79
CA ASN A 113 -2.98 -19.73 9.18
C ASN A 113 -2.95 -21.23 9.50
N SER A 114 -1.84 -21.89 9.17
CA SER A 114 -1.52 -23.21 9.65
C SER A 114 -0.82 -22.95 10.98
N ASN A 115 -1.46 -23.40 12.07
CA ASN A 115 -1.01 -23.31 13.45
C ASN A 115 0.48 -23.63 13.65
N SER A 116 1.39 -22.71 13.37
CA SER A 116 2.78 -22.77 13.79
C SER A 116 2.93 -21.82 14.97
N GLY A 117 3.00 -22.39 16.17
CA GLY A 117 3.19 -21.71 17.43
C GLY A 117 4.57 -21.07 17.59
N ASP A 118 4.94 -20.18 16.66
CA ASP A 118 6.10 -19.31 16.81
C ASP A 118 5.59 -17.88 17.01
N GLY A 119 5.27 -17.60 18.28
CA GLY A 119 4.74 -16.31 18.72
C GLY A 119 5.76 -15.20 18.50
N LYS A 120 5.63 -14.50 17.37
CA LYS A 120 5.98 -13.07 17.10
C LYS A 120 6.20 -12.80 15.61
N ILE A 121 6.27 -13.82 14.76
CA ILE A 121 6.52 -13.65 13.32
C ILE A 121 5.34 -14.23 12.54
N GLN A 122 4.33 -13.40 12.26
CA GLN A 122 3.51 -13.38 11.03
C GLN A 122 2.18 -12.67 11.31
N ASN A 123 2.23 -11.34 11.43
CA ASN A 123 1.04 -10.51 11.24
C ASN A 123 0.78 -10.23 9.75
N LEU A 124 1.62 -10.73 8.84
CA LEU A 124 1.42 -10.57 7.40
C LEU A 124 0.45 -11.63 6.87
N THR A 125 -0.36 -11.23 5.91
CA THR A 125 -1.46 -12.02 5.35
C THR A 125 -1.15 -12.53 3.95
N LEU A 126 -0.23 -11.91 3.22
CA LEU A 126 0.13 -12.26 1.84
C LEU A 126 1.52 -12.89 1.77
N LYS A 127 1.65 -13.92 0.92
CA LYS A 127 2.97 -14.52 0.61
C LYS A 127 3.93 -13.50 0.01
N GLN A 128 3.43 -12.59 -0.82
CA GLN A 128 4.23 -11.53 -1.45
C GLN A 128 4.88 -10.63 -0.39
N SER A 129 4.12 -10.23 0.62
CA SER A 129 4.60 -9.37 1.71
C SER A 129 5.59 -10.11 2.61
N THR A 130 5.32 -11.39 2.88
CA THR A 130 6.24 -12.25 3.66
C THR A 130 7.57 -12.45 2.93
N ALA A 131 7.54 -12.70 1.62
CA ALA A 131 8.74 -12.85 0.80
C ALA A 131 9.59 -11.57 0.81
N LEU A 132 8.98 -10.37 0.80
CA LEU A 132 9.71 -9.12 0.97
C LEU A 132 10.43 -9.08 2.33
N LEU A 133 9.70 -9.34 3.41
CA LEU A 133 10.27 -9.27 4.76
C LEU A 133 11.40 -10.28 4.97
N GLU A 134 11.21 -11.51 4.50
CA GLU A 134 12.24 -12.56 4.53
C GLU A 134 13.47 -12.16 3.71
N SER A 135 13.28 -11.59 2.52
CA SER A 135 14.36 -11.11 1.67
C SER A 135 15.16 -9.99 2.33
N LEU A 136 14.47 -9.02 2.96
CA LEU A 136 15.10 -7.93 3.71
C LEU A 136 15.92 -8.46 4.89
N ARG A 137 15.33 -9.34 5.71
CA ARG A 137 16.02 -9.96 6.85
C ARG A 137 17.23 -10.77 6.37
N SER A 138 17.10 -11.49 5.26
CA SER A 138 18.18 -12.29 4.67
C SER A 138 19.43 -11.47 4.35
N CYS A 139 19.28 -10.23 3.87
CA CYS A 139 20.41 -9.34 3.57
C CYS A 139 21.33 -9.10 4.78
N TRP A 140 20.79 -9.16 6.00
CA TRP A 140 21.47 -8.80 7.24
C TRP A 140 21.62 -9.96 8.22
N ARG A 141 21.39 -11.20 7.76
CA ARG A 141 21.68 -12.40 8.55
C ARG A 141 23.17 -12.64 8.66
N GLU A 142 23.60 -13.17 9.80
CA GLU A 142 25.01 -13.47 10.05
C GLU A 142 25.60 -14.48 9.05
N ASP A 143 24.80 -15.44 8.57
CA ASP A 143 25.20 -16.46 7.60
C ASP A 143 25.10 -16.01 6.13
N VAL A 144 24.83 -14.73 5.91
CA VAL A 144 24.76 -14.09 4.57
C VAL A 144 25.66 -12.86 4.49
N LEU A 145 25.63 -12.01 5.50
CA LEU A 145 26.27 -10.69 5.50
C LEU A 145 27.80 -10.80 5.49
N VAL A 146 28.40 -10.01 4.59
CA VAL A 146 29.83 -9.66 4.62
C VAL A 146 29.92 -8.16 4.88
N LEU A 147 30.43 -7.77 6.06
CA LEU A 147 30.43 -6.36 6.51
C LEU A 147 31.18 -5.41 5.56
N SER A 148 32.24 -5.89 4.89
CA SER A 148 32.97 -5.12 3.87
C SER A 148 32.17 -4.88 2.57
N CYS A 149 30.99 -5.48 2.43
CA CYS A 149 30.02 -5.25 1.35
C CYS A 149 28.67 -4.76 1.88
N SER A 150 28.63 -4.20 3.10
CA SER A 150 27.41 -3.69 3.73
C SER A 150 26.70 -2.62 2.90
N ASP A 151 27.44 -1.79 2.17
CA ASP A 151 26.92 -0.83 1.19
C ASP A 151 26.08 -1.52 0.10
N LYS A 152 26.54 -2.68 -0.39
CA LYS A 152 25.84 -3.47 -1.41
C LYS A 152 24.61 -4.16 -0.85
N PHE A 153 24.66 -4.68 0.37
CA PHE A 153 23.51 -5.28 1.05
C PHE A 153 22.45 -4.23 1.41
N LEU A 154 22.86 -3.02 1.80
CA LEU A 154 21.96 -1.89 1.98
C LEU A 154 21.29 -1.52 0.66
N ARG A 155 22.08 -1.39 -0.42
CA ARG A 155 21.52 -1.14 -1.76
C ARG A 155 20.50 -2.20 -2.16
N LEU A 156 20.81 -3.48 -1.95
CA LEU A 156 19.88 -4.58 -2.22
C LEU A 156 18.60 -4.43 -1.39
N SER A 157 18.70 -4.11 -0.09
CA SER A 157 17.55 -3.90 0.78
C SER A 157 16.60 -2.82 0.24
N LEU A 158 17.15 -1.68 -0.17
CA LEU A 158 16.38 -0.58 -0.76
C LEU A 158 15.78 -0.97 -2.12
N GLN A 159 16.51 -1.76 -2.92
CA GLN A 159 16.01 -2.30 -4.19
C GLN A 159 14.85 -3.28 -3.98
N LEU A 160 14.86 -4.11 -2.93
CA LEU A 160 13.77 -5.03 -2.60
C LEU A 160 12.49 -4.25 -2.22
N ILE A 161 12.62 -3.23 -1.39
CA ILE A 161 11.51 -2.32 -1.06
C ILE A 161 10.96 -1.67 -2.34
N SER A 162 11.85 -1.12 -3.18
CA SER A 162 11.45 -0.48 -4.43
C SER A 162 10.75 -1.45 -5.40
N ARG A 163 11.21 -2.69 -5.52
CA ARG A 163 10.58 -3.73 -6.36
C ARG A 163 9.15 -4.00 -5.91
N TYR A 164 8.95 -4.20 -4.61
CA TYR A 164 7.63 -4.44 -4.03
C TYR A 164 6.70 -3.23 -4.18
N SER A 165 7.19 -2.02 -3.89
CA SER A 165 6.43 -0.78 -4.06
C SER A 165 6.01 -0.55 -5.51
N ASN A 166 6.90 -0.83 -6.47
CA ASN A 166 6.60 -0.71 -7.90
C ASN A 166 5.58 -1.76 -8.35
N TRP A 167 5.71 -3.01 -7.90
CA TRP A 167 4.72 -4.06 -8.16
C TRP A 167 3.32 -3.70 -7.64
N LEU A 168 3.23 -3.19 -6.41
CA LEU A 168 1.97 -2.70 -5.85
C LEU A 168 1.43 -1.51 -6.67
N SER A 169 2.27 -0.52 -6.97
CA SER A 169 1.87 0.67 -7.73
C SER A 169 1.32 0.29 -9.12
N SER A 170 1.99 -0.61 -9.83
CA SER A 170 1.55 -1.11 -11.13
C SER A 170 0.20 -1.82 -11.04
N GLY A 171 -0.02 -2.65 -10.02
CA GLY A 171 -1.31 -3.31 -9.80
C GLY A 171 -2.43 -2.32 -9.45
N LEU A 172 -2.18 -1.38 -8.54
CA LEU A 172 -3.15 -0.34 -8.17
C LEU A 172 -3.53 0.52 -9.39
N ALA A 173 -2.56 0.86 -10.24
CA ALA A 173 -2.80 1.57 -11.49
C ALA A 173 -3.61 0.73 -12.50
N ALA A 174 -3.29 -0.56 -12.66
CA ALA A 174 -4.02 -1.48 -13.54
C ALA A 174 -5.49 -1.66 -13.12
N ARG A 175 -5.75 -1.74 -11.80
CA ARG A 175 -7.10 -1.82 -11.26
C ARG A 175 -7.91 -0.57 -11.56
N LYS A 176 -7.29 0.60 -11.42
CA LYS A 176 -7.95 1.88 -11.71
C LYS A 176 -8.30 2.06 -13.18
N THR A 177 -7.46 1.60 -14.11
CA THR A 177 -7.74 1.71 -15.55
C THR A 177 -8.62 0.59 -16.09
N GLY A 178 -8.84 -0.48 -15.32
CA GLY A 178 -9.55 -1.69 -15.77
C GLY A 178 -8.83 -2.44 -16.88
N ASN A 179 -7.55 -2.12 -17.16
CA ASN A 179 -6.77 -2.72 -18.22
C ASN A 179 -5.33 -3.01 -17.76
N ALA A 180 -5.01 -4.30 -17.64
CA ALA A 180 -3.66 -4.75 -17.30
C ALA A 180 -2.64 -4.52 -18.43
N GLY A 181 -3.08 -4.38 -19.68
CA GLY A 181 -2.18 -4.22 -20.84
C GLY A 181 -1.34 -2.94 -20.83
N SER A 182 -1.70 -1.96 -20.01
CA SER A 182 -0.92 -0.72 -19.84
C SER A 182 0.09 -0.77 -18.68
N ASN A 183 0.03 -1.79 -17.82
CA ASN A 183 0.86 -1.91 -16.61
C ASN A 183 1.35 -3.37 -16.43
N PRO A 184 2.48 -3.75 -17.05
CA PRO A 184 3.05 -5.09 -16.90
C PRO A 184 3.30 -5.45 -15.42
N GLY A 185 2.88 -6.65 -15.01
CA GLY A 185 3.00 -7.10 -13.61
C GLY A 185 1.86 -6.63 -12.68
N GLY A 186 0.83 -5.98 -13.22
CA GLY A 186 -0.37 -5.54 -12.51
C GLY A 186 -1.59 -6.46 -12.65
N GLU A 187 -1.46 -7.61 -13.31
CA GLU A 187 -2.56 -8.54 -13.64
C GLU A 187 -3.27 -9.10 -12.40
N TRP A 188 -2.54 -9.18 -11.29
CA TRP A 188 -3.09 -9.63 -10.00
C TRP A 188 -4.22 -8.73 -9.51
N ALA A 189 -4.14 -7.42 -9.75
CA ALA A 189 -5.07 -6.46 -9.19
C ALA A 189 -6.41 -6.43 -9.95
N THR A 190 -6.39 -6.71 -11.26
CA THR A 190 -7.62 -6.85 -12.05
C THR A 190 -8.40 -8.09 -11.66
N SER A 191 -7.70 -9.16 -11.26
CA SER A 191 -8.30 -10.42 -10.84
C SER A 191 -8.74 -10.43 -9.38
N ALA A 192 -8.14 -9.56 -8.55
CA ALA A 192 -8.40 -9.50 -7.12
C ALA A 192 -9.84 -9.05 -6.80
N VAL A 193 -10.41 -9.66 -5.76
CA VAL A 193 -11.67 -9.19 -5.19
C VAL A 193 -11.43 -7.98 -4.28
N PRO A 194 -12.39 -7.06 -4.14
CA PRO A 194 -12.24 -5.84 -3.34
C PRO A 194 -11.75 -6.10 -1.90
N GLU A 195 -12.21 -7.19 -1.30
CA GLU A 195 -11.88 -7.61 0.05
C GLU A 195 -10.42 -8.10 0.20
N GLU A 196 -9.70 -8.38 -0.90
CA GLU A 196 -8.27 -8.69 -0.86
C GLU A 196 -7.39 -7.44 -0.75
N PHE A 197 -7.90 -6.26 -1.12
CA PHE A 197 -7.18 -5.00 -0.90
C PHE A 197 -7.05 -4.65 0.59
N ILE A 198 -7.91 -5.23 1.45
CA ILE A 198 -7.78 -5.16 2.90
C ILE A 198 -6.43 -5.74 3.35
N TYR A 199 -6.06 -6.91 2.81
CA TYR A 199 -4.80 -7.58 3.12
C TYR A 199 -3.59 -6.74 2.68
N ILE A 200 -3.69 -6.07 1.54
CA ILE A 200 -2.65 -5.16 1.06
C ILE A 200 -2.46 -4.00 2.04
N ILE A 201 -3.54 -3.34 2.46
CA ILE A 201 -3.46 -2.22 3.40
C ILE A 201 -2.85 -2.66 4.73
N HIS A 202 -3.31 -3.79 5.26
CA HIS A 202 -2.81 -4.37 6.50
C HIS A 202 -1.32 -4.72 6.42
N ASP A 203 -0.92 -5.43 5.37
CA ASP A 203 0.46 -5.86 5.17
C ASP A 203 1.40 -4.67 4.92
N ILE A 204 0.98 -3.63 4.19
CA ILE A 204 1.77 -2.39 4.04
C ILE A 204 2.01 -1.75 5.40
N ASN A 205 0.98 -1.62 6.25
CA ASN A 205 1.14 -1.04 7.59
C ASN A 205 2.10 -1.85 8.45
N CYS A 206 1.98 -3.19 8.42
CA CYS A 206 2.89 -4.08 9.15
C CYS A 206 4.33 -3.97 8.63
N LEU A 207 4.53 -3.98 7.30
CA LEU A 207 5.84 -3.84 6.68
C LEU A 207 6.47 -2.48 6.99
N THR A 208 5.71 -1.39 6.91
CA THR A 208 6.21 -0.05 7.26
C THR A 208 6.63 0.02 8.72
N ALA A 209 5.83 -0.54 9.64
CA ALA A 209 6.16 -0.57 11.06
C ALA A 209 7.44 -1.37 11.34
N GLU A 210 7.57 -2.55 10.74
CA GLU A 210 8.75 -3.41 10.86
C GLU A 210 10.00 -2.75 10.27
N VAL A 211 9.92 -2.24 9.03
CA VAL A 211 11.04 -1.60 8.30
C VAL A 211 11.54 -0.36 9.05
N CYS A 212 10.64 0.46 9.59
CA CYS A 212 10.99 1.66 10.36
C CYS A 212 11.33 1.38 11.83
N GLY A 213 11.08 0.17 12.31
CA GLY A 213 11.27 -0.26 13.69
C GLY A 213 12.45 -1.23 13.84
N ASP A 214 12.15 -2.47 14.23
CA ASP A 214 13.13 -3.49 14.61
C ASP A 214 14.14 -3.78 13.49
N TYR A 215 13.70 -3.81 12.23
CA TYR A 215 14.59 -4.00 11.09
C TYR A 215 15.65 -2.90 11.00
N LEU A 216 15.24 -1.64 11.06
CA LEU A 216 16.15 -0.50 11.05
C LEU A 216 17.11 -0.54 12.26
N GLY A 217 16.58 -0.84 13.45
CA GLY A 217 17.38 -1.00 14.67
C GLY A 217 18.49 -2.04 14.51
N HIS A 218 18.15 -3.21 13.97
CA HIS A 218 19.09 -4.30 13.70
C HIS A 218 20.19 -3.89 12.70
N VAL A 219 19.82 -3.23 11.61
CA VAL A 219 20.79 -2.74 10.61
C VAL A 219 21.77 -1.72 11.24
N LEU A 220 21.26 -0.76 12.02
CA LEU A 220 22.10 0.25 12.67
C LEU A 220 23.02 -0.38 13.72
N GLN A 221 22.56 -1.40 14.45
CA GLN A 221 23.39 -2.12 15.42
C GLN A 221 24.57 -2.82 14.74
N LEU A 222 24.32 -3.50 13.61
CA LEU A 222 25.38 -4.17 12.83
C LEU A 222 26.40 -3.19 12.26
N LEU A 223 25.99 -1.96 11.98
CA LEU A 223 26.84 -0.89 11.45
C LEU A 223 27.38 0.06 12.52
N SER A 224 27.22 -0.26 13.81
CA SER A 224 27.59 0.62 14.94
C SER A 224 29.05 1.07 14.96
N ALA A 225 29.94 0.38 14.25
CA ALA A 225 31.34 0.77 14.08
C ALA A 225 31.56 1.90 13.05
N CYS A 226 30.55 2.24 12.24
CA CYS A 226 30.61 3.33 11.27
C CYS A 226 30.48 4.71 11.93
N SER A 227 30.82 5.79 11.21
CA SER A 227 30.61 7.15 11.69
C SER A 227 29.13 7.49 11.81
N VAL A 228 28.82 8.47 12.68
CA VAL A 228 27.45 8.97 12.88
C VAL A 228 26.82 9.43 11.57
N ASP A 229 27.57 10.16 10.73
CA ASP A 229 27.09 10.64 9.43
C ASP A 229 26.64 9.48 8.51
N VAL A 230 27.37 8.37 8.50
CA VAL A 230 27.01 7.18 7.72
C VAL A 230 25.75 6.54 8.29
N LEU A 231 25.66 6.38 9.61
CA LEU A 231 24.49 5.82 10.27
C LEU A 231 23.23 6.65 10.01
N ASP A 232 23.35 7.98 10.00
CA ASP A 232 22.25 8.88 9.68
C ASP A 232 21.79 8.74 8.22
N LEU A 233 22.72 8.62 7.27
CA LEU A 233 22.38 8.36 5.86
C LEU A 233 21.67 7.01 5.68
N VAL A 234 22.15 5.96 6.35
CA VAL A 234 21.52 4.63 6.34
C VAL A 234 20.09 4.71 6.89
N LYS A 235 19.94 5.35 8.06
CA LYS A 235 18.65 5.57 8.71
C LYS A 235 17.68 6.30 7.80
N GLN A 236 18.09 7.43 7.23
CA GLN A 236 17.25 8.22 6.34
C GLN A 236 16.82 7.43 5.09
N SER A 237 17.74 6.63 4.52
CA SER A 237 17.47 5.83 3.33
C SER A 237 16.41 4.74 3.60
N ILE A 238 16.51 4.03 4.73
CA ILE A 238 15.54 3.00 5.11
C ILE A 238 14.18 3.63 5.46
N LEU A 239 14.17 4.73 6.22
CA LEU A 239 12.95 5.46 6.54
C LEU A 239 12.24 5.99 5.28
N GLN A 240 12.99 6.42 4.27
CA GLN A 240 12.43 6.82 2.98
C GLN A 240 11.77 5.63 2.25
N GLY A 241 12.37 4.44 2.33
CA GLY A 241 11.76 3.20 1.85
C GLY A 241 10.44 2.88 2.56
N GLY A 242 10.41 2.97 3.89
CA GLY A 242 9.19 2.78 4.69
C GLY A 242 8.08 3.79 4.35
N LYS A 243 8.44 5.06 4.11
CA LYS A 243 7.50 6.09 3.64
C LYS A 243 6.95 5.79 2.26
N ALA A 244 7.79 5.31 1.33
CA ALA A 244 7.36 4.94 -0.02
C ALA A 244 6.36 3.78 0.00
N LEU A 245 6.52 2.81 0.91
CA LEU A 245 5.52 1.76 1.14
C LEU A 245 4.21 2.34 1.66
N HIS A 246 4.26 3.14 2.72
CA HIS A 246 3.06 3.73 3.34
C HIS A 246 2.28 4.65 2.39
N ALA A 247 2.96 5.32 1.46
CA ALA A 247 2.33 6.15 0.43
C ALA A 247 1.38 5.37 -0.51
N LEU A 248 1.42 4.03 -0.50
CA LEU A 248 0.54 3.16 -1.28
C LEU A 248 -0.77 2.80 -0.55
N VAL A 249 -0.90 3.10 0.74
CA VAL A 249 -2.14 2.87 1.49
C VAL A 249 -3.31 3.72 0.94
N PRO A 250 -3.18 5.05 0.74
CA PRO A 250 -4.31 5.86 0.27
C PRO A 250 -4.84 5.45 -1.11
N PRO A 251 -4.00 5.13 -2.13
CA PRO A 251 -4.49 4.59 -3.39
C PRO A 251 -5.23 3.24 -3.25
N ALA A 252 -4.80 2.36 -2.34
CA ALA A 252 -5.48 1.10 -2.08
C ALA A 252 -6.85 1.32 -1.39
N VAL A 253 -6.92 2.21 -0.41
CA VAL A 253 -8.18 2.64 0.23
C VAL A 253 -9.14 3.23 -0.79
N LYS A 254 -8.64 4.09 -1.69
CA LYS A 254 -9.45 4.69 -2.75
C LYS A 254 -10.10 3.67 -3.67
N ILE A 255 -9.41 2.59 -4.04
CA ILE A 255 -9.99 1.51 -4.86
C ILE A 255 -11.17 0.86 -4.14
N ILE A 256 -11.06 0.62 -2.83
CA ILE A 256 -12.15 0.06 -2.03
C ILE A 256 -13.35 1.01 -2.05
N ILE A 257 -13.12 2.30 -1.81
CA ILE A 257 -14.17 3.34 -1.85
C ILE A 257 -14.87 3.35 -3.22
N GLU A 258 -14.11 3.42 -4.32
CA GLU A 258 -14.66 3.43 -5.69
C GLU A 258 -15.54 2.20 -5.96
N VAL A 259 -15.14 1.02 -5.50
CA VAL A 259 -15.95 -0.20 -5.63
C VAL A 259 -17.24 -0.13 -4.82
N LEU A 260 -17.18 0.37 -3.58
CA LEU A 260 -18.37 0.50 -2.73
C LEU A 260 -19.35 1.52 -3.30
N VAL A 261 -18.84 2.61 -3.86
CA VAL A 261 -19.63 3.63 -4.56
C VAL A 261 -20.31 3.04 -5.78
N GLU A 262 -19.62 2.28 -6.62
CA GLU A 262 -20.22 1.64 -7.80
C GLU A 262 -21.32 0.64 -7.41
N LYS A 263 -21.09 -0.18 -6.38
CA LYS A 263 -22.11 -1.10 -5.85
C LYS A 263 -23.36 -0.34 -5.36
N SER A 264 -23.17 0.82 -4.74
CA SER A 264 -24.27 1.66 -4.22
C SER A 264 -24.97 2.43 -5.34
N ALA A 265 -24.25 2.77 -6.40
CA ALA A 265 -24.78 3.45 -7.58
C ALA A 265 -25.82 2.60 -8.33
N GLU A 266 -25.73 1.26 -8.25
CA GLU A 266 -26.76 0.34 -8.77
C GLU A 266 -28.15 0.63 -8.17
N ASP A 267 -28.23 0.79 -6.85
CA ASP A 267 -29.49 1.13 -6.18
C ASP A 267 -29.95 2.55 -6.53
N LEU A 268 -29.01 3.50 -6.63
CA LEU A 268 -29.32 4.88 -7.03
C LEU A 268 -29.93 4.99 -8.44
N ARG A 269 -29.70 4.04 -9.35
CA ARG A 269 -30.32 4.06 -10.70
C ARG A 269 -31.85 4.00 -10.62
N GLN A 270 -32.41 3.41 -9.56
CA GLN A 270 -33.86 3.30 -9.35
C GLN A 270 -34.53 4.66 -9.16
N LEU A 271 -33.77 5.71 -8.81
CA LEU A 271 -34.24 7.09 -8.71
C LEU A 271 -34.92 7.57 -10.00
N LYS A 272 -34.49 7.11 -11.18
CA LYS A 272 -35.13 7.44 -12.47
C LYS A 272 -36.59 6.96 -12.55
N GLY A 273 -36.97 5.94 -11.77
CA GLY A 273 -38.32 5.43 -11.66
C GLY A 273 -39.31 6.40 -11.01
N ILE A 274 -38.83 7.38 -10.24
CA ILE A 274 -39.67 8.40 -9.59
C ILE A 274 -40.41 9.22 -10.66
N THR A 275 -39.71 9.63 -11.72
CA THR A 275 -40.34 10.37 -12.83
C THR A 275 -41.45 9.56 -13.49
N ALA A 276 -41.20 8.27 -13.79
CA ALA A 276 -42.21 7.41 -14.37
C ALA A 276 -43.43 7.19 -13.45
N THR A 277 -43.21 7.27 -12.14
CA THR A 277 -44.25 7.04 -11.13
C THR A 277 -45.24 8.19 -11.01
N TYR A 278 -44.77 9.44 -11.14
CA TYR A 278 -45.60 10.63 -10.88
C TYR A 278 -45.97 11.42 -12.14
N ARG A 279 -45.12 11.42 -13.16
CA ARG A 279 -45.34 12.23 -14.37
C ARG A 279 -46.59 11.80 -15.12
N MET A 280 -47.53 12.73 -15.33
CA MET A 280 -48.80 12.50 -16.03
C MET A 280 -49.62 11.35 -15.42
N THR A 281 -49.51 11.16 -14.11
CA THR A 281 -50.28 10.15 -13.37
C THR A 281 -51.20 10.81 -12.34
N ASN A 282 -52.34 10.17 -12.08
CA ASN A 282 -53.26 10.58 -11.01
C ASN A 282 -52.82 10.03 -9.63
N LYS A 283 -51.53 9.71 -9.44
CA LYS A 283 -51.06 9.22 -8.14
C LYS A 283 -51.17 10.33 -7.07
N PRO A 284 -51.52 9.95 -5.83
CA PRO A 284 -51.54 10.88 -4.70
C PRO A 284 -50.14 11.34 -4.34
N LEU A 285 -50.05 12.36 -3.48
CA LEU A 285 -48.79 12.86 -2.94
C LEU A 285 -48.06 11.72 -2.18
N PRO A 286 -46.74 11.55 -2.35
CA PRO A 286 -45.98 10.58 -1.57
C PRO A 286 -46.02 10.86 -0.07
N VAL A 287 -46.09 9.79 0.71
CA VAL A 287 -46.08 9.81 2.19
C VAL A 287 -44.99 8.92 2.80
N ARG A 288 -44.28 8.17 1.96
CA ARG A 288 -43.17 7.28 2.35
C ARG A 288 -42.01 7.45 1.40
N HIS A 289 -40.81 7.20 1.90
CA HIS A 289 -39.61 7.12 1.07
C HIS A 289 -39.68 5.92 0.11
N SER A 290 -38.91 5.99 -0.95
CA SER A 290 -38.75 4.95 -1.96
C SER A 290 -38.04 3.72 -1.35
N PRO A 291 -38.39 2.49 -1.78
CA PRO A 291 -37.78 1.27 -1.23
C PRO A 291 -36.26 1.18 -1.41
N TYR A 292 -35.75 1.71 -2.53
CA TYR A 292 -34.31 1.64 -2.88
C TYR A 292 -33.41 2.35 -1.89
N VAL A 293 -33.91 3.34 -1.14
CA VAL A 293 -33.13 4.15 -0.19
C VAL A 293 -32.46 3.29 0.87
N SER A 294 -33.15 2.24 1.31
CA SER A 294 -32.64 1.25 2.29
C SER A 294 -31.49 0.39 1.75
N GLY A 295 -31.31 0.33 0.43
CA GLY A 295 -30.24 -0.40 -0.24
C GLY A 295 -28.94 0.38 -0.35
N ILE A 296 -29.01 1.71 -0.48
CA ILE A 296 -27.88 2.58 -0.87
C ILE A 296 -26.64 2.36 0.01
N LEU A 297 -26.78 2.33 1.34
CA LEU A 297 -25.64 2.21 2.26
C LEU A 297 -25.34 0.75 2.67
N ARG A 298 -26.11 -0.22 2.17
CA ARG A 298 -25.94 -1.65 2.49
C ARG A 298 -24.55 -2.16 2.08
N PRO A 299 -23.99 -1.83 0.89
CA PRO A 299 -22.65 -2.30 0.50
C PRO A 299 -21.55 -1.82 1.47
N VAL A 300 -21.62 -0.55 1.89
CA VAL A 300 -20.65 0.04 2.84
C VAL A 300 -20.72 -0.66 4.19
N LYS A 301 -21.94 -0.81 4.73
CA LYS A 301 -22.14 -1.50 6.01
C LYS A 301 -21.68 -2.95 5.97
N ALA A 302 -22.10 -3.70 4.95
CA ALA A 302 -21.74 -5.10 4.80
C ALA A 302 -20.22 -5.31 4.67
N PHE A 303 -19.52 -4.40 3.99
CA PHE A 303 -18.07 -4.45 3.88
C PHE A 303 -17.38 -4.17 5.23
N LEU A 304 -17.77 -3.09 5.92
CA LEU A 304 -17.14 -2.67 7.18
C LEU A 304 -17.46 -3.58 8.38
N ASP A 305 -18.61 -4.26 8.35
CA ASP A 305 -19.01 -5.27 9.33
C ASP A 305 -18.44 -6.67 8.99
N GLY A 306 -17.82 -6.82 7.82
CA GLY A 306 -17.20 -8.07 7.39
C GLY A 306 -16.02 -8.48 8.28
N GLU A 307 -15.82 -9.80 8.43
CA GLU A 307 -14.76 -10.38 9.26
C GLU A 307 -13.36 -9.87 8.87
N ARG A 308 -13.07 -9.75 7.57
CA ARG A 308 -11.77 -9.25 7.09
C ARG A 308 -11.55 -7.79 7.48
N ALA A 309 -12.55 -6.94 7.30
CA ALA A 309 -12.44 -5.51 7.62
C ALA A 309 -12.28 -5.30 9.13
N THR A 310 -13.01 -6.06 9.95
CA THR A 310 -12.93 -5.98 11.42
C THR A 310 -11.63 -6.54 11.98
N THR A 311 -11.04 -7.54 11.32
CA THR A 311 -9.80 -8.18 11.77
C THR A 311 -8.55 -7.42 11.35
N TYR A 312 -8.50 -6.89 10.12
CA TYR A 312 -7.26 -6.42 9.51
C TYR A 312 -7.20 -4.90 9.28
N LEU A 313 -8.32 -4.18 9.30
CA LEU A 313 -8.28 -2.71 9.17
C LEU A 313 -8.22 -2.05 10.55
N THR A 314 -7.42 -1.00 10.66
CA THR A 314 -7.42 -0.14 11.84
C THR A 314 -8.72 0.66 11.93
N LYS A 315 -9.04 1.17 13.11
CA LYS A 315 -10.24 2.00 13.32
C LYS A 315 -10.19 3.26 12.43
N GLU A 316 -9.00 3.84 12.29
CA GLU A 316 -8.75 5.02 11.49
C GLU A 316 -9.04 4.76 10.01
N THR A 317 -8.51 3.66 9.45
CA THR A 317 -8.76 3.30 8.04
C THR A 317 -10.20 2.90 7.79
N ARG A 318 -10.87 2.23 8.74
CA ARG A 318 -12.32 1.94 8.63
C ARG A 318 -13.14 3.23 8.59
N ASN A 319 -12.81 4.20 9.42
CA ASN A 319 -13.45 5.51 9.42
C ASN A 319 -13.18 6.29 8.12
N GLU A 320 -11.95 6.21 7.59
CA GLU A 320 -11.60 6.81 6.30
C GLU A 320 -12.44 6.22 5.14
N ILE A 321 -12.56 4.89 5.08
CA ILE A 321 -13.40 4.21 4.08
C ILE A 321 -14.87 4.61 4.24
N LEU A 322 -15.39 4.62 5.47
CA LEU A 322 -16.77 5.00 5.78
C LEU A 322 -17.09 6.41 5.30
N LEU A 323 -16.28 7.39 5.71
CA LEU A 323 -16.51 8.80 5.39
C LEU A 323 -16.31 9.06 3.89
N GLY A 324 -15.27 8.49 3.29
CA GLY A 324 -15.00 8.60 1.86
C GLY A 324 -16.13 8.03 1.01
N ALA A 325 -16.56 6.79 1.30
CA ALA A 325 -17.67 6.16 0.58
C ALA A 325 -18.99 6.90 0.79
N ALA A 326 -19.32 7.31 2.02
CA ALA A 326 -20.54 8.06 2.28
C ALA A 326 -20.56 9.40 1.53
N THR A 327 -19.43 10.10 1.45
CA THR A 327 -19.29 11.36 0.70
C THR A 327 -19.50 11.13 -0.79
N ASP A 328 -18.75 10.20 -1.40
CA ASP A 328 -18.80 9.94 -2.84
C ASP A 328 -20.17 9.39 -3.30
N ILE A 329 -20.82 8.55 -2.48
CA ILE A 329 -22.20 8.09 -2.73
C ILE A 329 -23.17 9.27 -2.69
N THR A 330 -23.00 10.19 -1.73
CA THR A 330 -23.87 11.35 -1.60
C THR A 330 -23.67 12.35 -2.74
N ASP A 331 -22.44 12.55 -3.19
CA ASP A 331 -22.13 13.35 -4.37
C ASP A 331 -22.87 12.80 -5.59
N ARG A 332 -22.80 11.47 -5.78
CA ARG A 332 -23.50 10.81 -6.89
C ARG A 332 -25.01 10.89 -6.79
N TYR A 333 -25.55 10.77 -5.58
CA TYR A 333 -26.98 10.96 -5.34
C TYR A 333 -27.37 12.41 -5.70
N TYR A 334 -26.62 13.40 -5.21
CA TYR A 334 -26.88 14.80 -5.49
C TYR A 334 -26.93 15.09 -7.00
N GLU A 335 -25.95 14.62 -7.77
CA GLU A 335 -25.94 14.78 -9.23
C GLU A 335 -27.22 14.22 -9.87
N LEU A 336 -27.57 12.97 -9.56
CA LEU A 336 -28.74 12.30 -10.13
C LEU A 336 -30.05 12.97 -9.75
N ALA A 337 -30.19 13.41 -8.50
CA ALA A 337 -31.38 14.09 -8.01
C ALA A 337 -31.52 15.50 -8.61
N ALA A 338 -30.42 16.27 -8.67
CA ALA A 338 -30.41 17.60 -9.26
C ALA A 338 -30.78 17.54 -10.75
N ASP A 339 -30.25 16.58 -11.50
CA ASP A 339 -30.62 16.34 -12.89
C ASP A 339 -32.10 15.99 -13.04
N LEU A 340 -32.62 15.10 -12.19
CA LEU A 340 -34.04 14.72 -12.20
C LEU A 340 -34.95 15.95 -11.97
N VAL A 341 -34.65 16.74 -10.95
CA VAL A 341 -35.41 17.95 -10.60
C VAL A 341 -35.34 18.99 -11.72
N ASN A 342 -34.15 19.19 -12.30
CA ASN A 342 -33.95 20.11 -13.42
C ASN A 342 -34.77 19.70 -14.65
N VAL A 343 -34.80 18.41 -14.98
CA VAL A 343 -35.61 17.87 -16.08
C VAL A 343 -37.10 18.01 -15.79
N ALA A 344 -37.55 17.73 -14.56
CA ALA A 344 -38.93 17.89 -14.14
C ALA A 344 -39.41 19.36 -14.30
N ARG A 345 -38.64 20.31 -13.72
CA ARG A 345 -38.93 21.75 -13.80
C ARG A 345 -38.97 22.26 -15.25
N LYS A 346 -38.01 21.85 -16.10
CA LYS A 346 -38.00 22.22 -17.54
C LYS A 346 -39.21 21.67 -18.28
N THR A 347 -39.58 20.42 -18.00
CA THR A 347 -40.73 19.75 -18.61
C THR A 347 -42.03 20.46 -18.23
N GLU A 348 -42.20 20.79 -16.96
CA GLU A 348 -43.36 21.53 -16.47
C GLU A 348 -43.45 22.92 -17.11
N SER A 349 -42.35 23.69 -17.14
CA SER A 349 -42.33 25.02 -17.77
C SER A 349 -42.72 24.98 -19.26
N SER A 350 -42.40 23.87 -19.95
CA SER A 350 -42.75 23.65 -21.35
C SER A 350 -44.24 23.31 -21.49
N LEU A 351 -44.77 22.45 -20.62
CA LEU A 351 -46.19 22.11 -20.58
C LEU A 351 -47.07 23.32 -20.23
N GLN A 352 -46.64 24.14 -19.27
CA GLN A 352 -47.31 25.39 -18.92
C GLN A 352 -47.34 26.36 -20.10
N ARG A 353 -46.23 26.54 -20.82
CA ARG A 353 -46.18 27.37 -22.06
C ARG A 353 -47.11 26.85 -23.15
N ILE A 354 -47.18 25.52 -23.34
CA ILE A 354 -48.10 24.90 -24.31
C ILE A 354 -49.57 25.12 -23.89
N ARG A 355 -49.90 24.91 -22.60
CA ARG A 355 -51.25 25.17 -22.06
C ARG A 355 -51.67 26.63 -22.23
N GLN A 356 -50.79 27.57 -21.88
CA GLN A 356 -51.03 29.01 -22.07
C GLN A 356 -51.20 29.37 -23.56
N GLY A 357 -50.40 28.77 -24.45
CA GLY A 357 -50.52 28.97 -25.90
C GLY A 357 -51.83 28.41 -26.48
N ALA A 358 -52.32 27.28 -25.97
CA ALA A 358 -53.61 26.71 -26.33
C ALA A 358 -54.79 27.54 -25.80
N GLN A 359 -54.71 27.99 -24.54
CA GLN A 359 -55.72 28.87 -23.92
C GLN A 359 -55.86 30.21 -24.67
N ARG A 360 -54.75 30.80 -25.11
CA ARG A 360 -54.76 32.03 -25.93
C ARG A 360 -55.43 31.86 -27.29
N ARG A 361 -55.43 30.66 -27.88
CA ARG A 361 -56.13 30.36 -29.15
C ARG A 361 -57.61 30.02 -28.96
N ALA A 362 -58.00 29.56 -27.78
CA ALA A 362 -59.36 29.08 -27.49
C ALA A 362 -60.28 30.13 -26.84
N GLY A 363 -59.79 31.34 -26.54
CA GLY A 363 -60.63 32.46 -26.06
C GLY A 363 -61.28 32.24 -24.68
N ALA A 364 -60.72 31.37 -23.83
CA ALA A 364 -61.29 31.06 -22.52
C ALA A 364 -60.71 31.95 -21.40
N SER A 365 -61.60 32.55 -20.61
CA SER A 365 -61.31 33.35 -19.41
C SER A 365 -60.70 32.51 -18.27
N SER A 366 -59.88 33.17 -17.46
CA SER A 366 -58.90 32.63 -16.51
C SER A 366 -59.44 32.42 -15.09
N ASP A 367 -60.34 31.47 -14.86
CA ASP A 367 -60.85 31.19 -13.50
C ASP A 367 -60.98 29.69 -13.17
N VAL A 368 -59.87 28.97 -13.31
CA VAL A 368 -59.69 27.72 -12.55
C VAL A 368 -58.31 27.77 -11.91
N SER A 369 -58.27 28.19 -10.65
CA SER A 369 -57.15 27.95 -9.75
C SER A 369 -57.04 26.45 -9.51
N ASP A 370 -56.35 25.77 -10.42
CA ASP A 370 -55.90 24.40 -10.21
C ASP A 370 -54.89 24.41 -9.06
N HIS A 371 -55.38 24.33 -7.81
CA HIS A 371 -54.60 23.97 -6.62
C HIS A 371 -54.12 22.50 -6.66
N ASN A 372 -54.08 21.90 -7.85
CA ASN A 372 -53.57 20.57 -8.07
C ASN A 372 -52.04 20.62 -8.00
N VAL A 373 -51.49 19.98 -6.98
CA VAL A 373 -50.05 19.77 -6.78
C VAL A 373 -49.41 19.31 -8.09
N SER A 374 -48.38 20.03 -8.54
CA SER A 374 -47.74 19.73 -9.82
C SER A 374 -47.03 18.37 -9.78
N ASP A 375 -46.83 17.75 -10.95
CA ASP A 375 -46.02 16.54 -11.05
C ASP A 375 -44.59 16.78 -10.53
N THR A 376 -44.05 17.99 -10.72
CA THR A 376 -42.74 18.40 -10.20
C THR A 376 -42.74 18.44 -8.67
N ASP A 377 -43.79 18.97 -8.04
CA ASP A 377 -43.90 19.01 -6.58
C ASP A 377 -43.99 17.61 -6.00
N LYS A 378 -44.70 16.67 -6.65
CA LYS A 378 -44.75 15.26 -6.25
C LYS A 378 -43.37 14.60 -6.34
N ILE A 379 -42.61 14.87 -7.41
CA ILE A 379 -41.25 14.36 -7.60
C ILE A 379 -40.30 14.92 -6.53
N CYS A 380 -40.32 16.24 -6.29
CA CYS A 380 -39.52 16.89 -5.26
C CYS A 380 -39.88 16.36 -3.86
N MET A 381 -41.18 16.17 -3.58
CA MET A 381 -41.63 15.60 -2.31
C MET A 381 -41.17 14.15 -2.12
N GLN A 382 -41.22 13.32 -3.17
CA GLN A 382 -40.68 11.95 -3.08
C GLN A 382 -39.19 11.98 -2.76
N LEU A 383 -38.41 12.78 -3.49
CA LEU A 383 -36.98 12.92 -3.23
C LEU A 383 -36.70 13.45 -1.82
N PHE A 384 -37.49 14.41 -1.34
CA PHE A 384 -37.36 14.93 0.02
C PHE A 384 -37.53 13.84 1.08
N LEU A 385 -38.56 13.00 0.97
CA LEU A 385 -38.75 11.84 1.86
C LEU A 385 -37.59 10.84 1.75
N ASP A 386 -37.10 10.61 0.53
CA ASP A 386 -35.98 9.70 0.26
C ASP A 386 -34.69 10.20 0.91
N ILE A 387 -34.43 11.51 0.85
CA ILE A 387 -33.24 12.15 1.41
C ILE A 387 -33.32 12.19 2.94
N GLN A 388 -34.49 12.45 3.52
CA GLN A 388 -34.67 12.33 4.97
C GLN A 388 -34.31 10.93 5.46
N GLU A 389 -34.82 9.89 4.79
CA GLU A 389 -34.50 8.52 5.15
C GLU A 389 -33.02 8.18 4.91
N TYR A 390 -32.43 8.67 3.82
CA TYR A 390 -31.00 8.54 3.56
C TYR A 390 -30.15 9.17 4.67
N GLY A 391 -30.51 10.37 5.14
CA GLY A 391 -29.89 11.04 6.28
C GLY A 391 -29.97 10.24 7.58
N ARG A 392 -31.13 9.64 7.88
CA ARG A 392 -31.26 8.71 9.02
C ARG A 392 -30.35 7.50 8.87
N ASN A 393 -30.26 6.93 7.66
CA ASN A 393 -29.39 5.78 7.39
C ASN A 393 -27.90 6.14 7.52
N LEU A 394 -27.48 7.36 7.14
CA LEU A 394 -26.12 7.87 7.39
C LEU A 394 -25.84 7.96 8.90
N ALA A 395 -26.77 8.51 9.68
CA ALA A 395 -26.61 8.61 11.13
C ALA A 395 -26.49 7.24 11.81
N VAL A 396 -27.24 6.23 11.33
CA VAL A 396 -27.16 4.84 11.84
C VAL A 396 -25.77 4.23 11.65
N ILE A 397 -25.06 4.57 10.57
CA ILE A 397 -23.69 4.11 10.33
C ILE A 397 -22.63 5.08 10.90
N GLY A 398 -23.04 6.09 11.66
CA GLY A 398 -22.15 7.02 12.37
C GLY A 398 -21.65 8.19 11.53
N VAL A 399 -22.35 8.55 10.44
CA VAL A 399 -22.02 9.71 9.60
C VAL A 399 -23.06 10.81 9.79
N GLU A 400 -22.61 12.00 10.18
CA GLU A 400 -23.48 13.17 10.27
C GLU A 400 -23.71 13.74 8.85
N ALA A 401 -24.96 13.70 8.39
CA ALA A 401 -25.28 14.08 7.02
C ALA A 401 -25.03 15.58 6.78
N ALA A 402 -25.15 16.43 7.81
CA ALA A 402 -24.87 17.86 7.70
C ALA A 402 -23.40 18.18 7.37
N ASP A 403 -22.47 17.29 7.72
CA ASP A 403 -21.04 17.49 7.46
C ASP A 403 -20.72 17.36 5.95
N ILE A 404 -21.52 16.58 5.22
CA ILE A 404 -21.33 16.34 3.79
C ILE A 404 -21.87 17.53 2.98
N PRO A 405 -21.03 18.26 2.21
CA PRO A 405 -21.48 19.43 1.43
C PRO A 405 -22.53 19.10 0.36
N SER A 406 -22.39 17.97 -0.33
CA SER A 406 -23.38 17.54 -1.33
C SER A 406 -24.71 17.16 -0.71
N TYR A 407 -24.74 16.63 0.52
CA TYR A 407 -25.99 16.39 1.25
C TYR A 407 -26.73 17.70 1.52
N ARG A 408 -26.02 18.75 1.95
CA ARG A 408 -26.61 20.09 2.16
C ARG A 408 -27.20 20.66 0.87
N SER A 409 -26.47 20.54 -0.24
CA SER A 409 -26.96 20.94 -1.57
C SER A 409 -28.17 20.12 -2.02
N LEU A 410 -28.15 18.81 -1.75
CA LEU A 410 -29.24 17.89 -2.04
C LEU A 410 -30.49 18.25 -1.24
N TRP A 411 -30.36 18.52 0.06
CA TRP A 411 -31.43 19.00 0.91
C TRP A 411 -32.05 20.30 0.37
N GLN A 412 -31.22 21.30 0.05
CA GLN A 412 -31.68 22.57 -0.51
C GLN A 412 -32.39 22.40 -1.86
N CYS A 413 -32.00 21.40 -2.67
CA CYS A 413 -32.59 21.14 -3.97
C CYS A 413 -34.06 20.71 -3.89
N VAL A 414 -34.42 19.91 -2.87
CA VAL A 414 -35.70 19.19 -2.80
C VAL A 414 -36.58 19.60 -1.62
N ALA A 415 -36.03 20.19 -0.57
CA ALA A 415 -36.78 20.52 0.63
C ALA A 415 -37.80 21.63 0.37
N PRO A 416 -38.99 21.56 1.00
CA PRO A 416 -39.94 22.67 1.04
C PRO A 416 -39.30 23.96 1.54
N GLN A 417 -39.73 25.12 1.04
CA GLN A 417 -39.09 26.42 1.31
C GLN A 417 -38.94 26.72 2.81
N ASP A 418 -39.91 26.31 3.62
CA ASP A 418 -39.93 26.46 5.08
C ASP A 418 -38.93 25.57 5.81
N ARG A 419 -38.39 24.54 5.14
CA ARG A 419 -37.47 23.53 5.70
C ARG A 419 -36.06 23.55 5.09
N GLN A 420 -35.79 24.42 4.12
CA GLN A 420 -34.49 24.47 3.42
C GLN A 420 -33.32 24.88 4.33
N LEU A 421 -33.57 25.67 5.38
CA LEU A 421 -32.53 26.22 6.25
C LEU A 421 -32.14 25.29 7.41
N THR A 422 -32.94 24.28 7.72
CA THR A 422 -32.68 23.38 8.85
C THR A 422 -32.80 21.93 8.41
N ILE A 423 -31.70 21.19 8.54
CA ILE A 423 -31.66 19.75 8.26
C ILE A 423 -32.13 19.03 9.51
N ASN A 424 -33.37 18.54 9.49
CA ASN A 424 -33.96 17.73 10.56
C ASN A 424 -34.73 16.57 9.92
N PHE A 425 -34.48 15.34 10.38
CA PHE A 425 -35.08 14.13 9.84
C PHE A 425 -36.31 13.71 10.63
#